data_AF-A0A0Z8IAV1-F1
#
_entry.id   AF-A0A0Z8IAV1-F1
#
_cell.length_a   1.000
_cell.length_b   1.000
_cell.length_c   1.000
_cell.angle_alpha   90.00
_cell.angle_beta   90.00
_cell.angle_gamma   90.00
#
_symmetry.space_group_name_H-M   'P 1'
#
loop_
_entity.id
_entity.type
_entity.pdbx_description
1 polymer ?
#
loop_
_entity_poly.entity_id
_entity_poly.type
_entity_poly.pdbx_seq_one_letter_code
_entity_poly.pdbx_strand_id
1 'polypeptide(L)'
;MAKKIRDEHGDVYEQKKAFYKRVWFIILVGLFVLGGLGRLAGSDKESTDTSSSSVLESSQSSTASSTEVSTTEAITLVANELGQFGKRIVMNEGTDMSEELIVFYLPAGTYKVENIGDYPAQITVYEGFKRDESTGYDDYTATGDAKLIEQGNTETIVIPEGWFVEIHEPAKFSLVRQ
;
A
#
# COMPACT_ATOMS: atom_id res chain seq x y z
N MET A 1 -25.75 24.88 24.57
CA MET A 1 -24.89 25.56 25.57
C MET A 1 -23.61 24.76 25.67
N ALA A 2 -22.47 25.36 25.33
CA ALA A 2 -21.17 24.68 25.37
C ALA A 2 -20.68 24.58 26.82
N LYS A 3 -20.24 23.40 27.25
CA LYS A 3 -19.61 23.23 28.57
C LYS A 3 -18.21 23.79 28.49
N LYS A 4 -17.93 24.81 29.31
CA LYS A 4 -16.61 25.43 29.47
C LYS A 4 -15.82 24.59 30.48
N ILE A 5 -14.62 24.18 30.11
CA ILE A 5 -13.68 23.49 31.00
C ILE A 5 -12.54 24.47 31.28
N ARG A 6 -12.18 24.63 32.55
CA ARG A 6 -11.06 25.48 33.00
C ARG A 6 -9.86 24.58 33.28
N ASP A 7 -8.68 25.00 32.84
CA ASP A 7 -7.41 24.40 33.23
C ASP A 7 -6.78 25.14 34.42
N GLU A 8 -5.68 24.61 34.95
CA GLU A 8 -4.94 25.19 36.09
C GLU A 8 -4.24 26.53 35.77
N HIS A 9 -4.20 26.93 34.50
CA HIS A 9 -3.60 28.19 34.06
C HIS A 9 -4.63 29.31 33.79
N GLY A 10 -5.92 29.02 33.95
CA GLY A 10 -7.00 30.02 33.86
C GLY A 10 -7.55 30.22 32.46
N ASP A 11 -7.11 29.43 31.48
CA ASP A 11 -7.55 29.54 30.10
C ASP A 11 -8.84 28.72 29.88
N VAL A 12 -9.79 29.35 29.19
CA VAL A 12 -11.15 28.82 28.99
C VAL A 12 -11.29 28.36 27.56
N TYR A 13 -11.39 27.04 27.36
CA TYR A 13 -11.59 26.45 26.05
C TYR A 13 -13.06 26.08 25.82
N GLU A 14 -13.59 26.52 24.68
CA GLU A 14 -14.94 26.16 24.24
C GLU A 14 -14.90 24.85 23.45
N GLN A 15 -15.55 23.81 23.98
CA GLN A 15 -15.69 22.53 23.28
C GLN A 15 -16.63 22.69 22.07
N LYS A 16 -16.07 23.03 20.90
CA LYS A 16 -16.81 23.04 19.64
C LYS A 16 -17.19 21.60 19.30
N LYS A 17 -18.49 21.33 19.25
CA LYS A 17 -19.04 20.04 18.84
C LYS A 17 -18.52 19.72 17.44
N ALA A 18 -17.86 18.56 17.30
CA ALA A 18 -17.36 18.03 16.04
C ALA A 18 -18.42 18.08 14.93
N PHE A 19 -18.36 19.10 14.07
CA PHE A 19 -19.33 19.32 13.00
C PHE A 19 -19.23 18.20 11.94
N TYR A 20 -18.03 17.64 11.78
CA TYR A 20 -17.73 16.53 10.87
C TYR A 20 -18.56 15.26 11.13
N LYS A 21 -19.02 15.02 12.37
CA LYS A 21 -19.87 13.86 12.69
C LYS A 21 -21.24 13.90 11.98
N ARG A 22 -21.68 15.08 11.51
CA ARG A 22 -22.98 15.25 10.86
C ARG A 22 -22.89 15.50 9.36
N VAL A 23 -21.77 16.06 8.88
CA VAL A 23 -21.58 16.41 7.46
C VAL A 23 -21.38 15.16 6.60
N TRP A 24 -20.71 14.13 7.11
CA TRP A 24 -20.48 12.89 6.35
C TRP A 24 -21.79 12.17 5.96
N PHE A 25 -22.83 12.20 6.81
CA PHE A 25 -24.14 11.62 6.49
C PHE A 25 -24.86 12.37 5.34
N ILE A 26 -24.69 13.69 5.24
CA ILE A 26 -25.30 14.50 4.18
C ILE A 26 -24.68 14.16 2.82
N ILE A 27 -23.37 13.93 2.77
CA ILE A 27 -22.67 13.51 1.55
C ILE A 27 -23.17 12.14 1.07
N LEU A 28 -23.37 11.20 2.00
CA LEU A 28 -23.83 9.84 1.69
C LEU A 28 -25.26 9.82 1.11
N VAL A 29 -26.16 10.64 1.67
CA VAL A 29 -27.52 10.80 1.14
C VAL A 29 -27.52 11.49 -0.23
N GLY A 30 -26.67 12.51 -0.42
CA GLY A 30 -26.52 13.19 -1.71
C GLY A 30 -26.09 12.23 -2.82
N LEU A 31 -25.14 11.33 -2.53
CA LEU A 31 -24.69 10.31 -3.49
C LEU A 31 -25.80 9.33 -3.87
N PHE A 32 -26.66 8.94 -2.93
CA PHE A 32 -27.75 8.01 -3.16
C PHE A 32 -28.88 8.60 -4.02
N VAL A 33 -29.17 9.90 -3.84
CA VAL A 33 -30.17 10.62 -4.65
C VAL A 33 -29.66 10.87 -6.07
N LEU A 34 -28.37 11.18 -6.25
CA LEU A 34 -27.77 11.37 -7.57
C LEU A 34 -27.50 10.04 -8.31
N GLY A 35 -27.25 8.94 -7.59
CA GLY A 35 -26.96 7.63 -8.19
C GLY A 35 -28.19 6.83 -8.62
N GLY A 36 -29.41 7.24 -8.23
CA GLY A 36 -30.65 6.46 -8.44
C GLY A 36 -31.29 6.56 -9.83
N LEU A 37 -30.79 7.41 -10.74
CA LEU A 37 -31.38 7.65 -12.06
C LEU A 37 -30.30 7.62 -13.14
N GLY A 38 -29.75 6.45 -13.46
CA GLY A 38 -28.66 6.37 -14.45
C GLY A 38 -28.38 4.99 -15.04
N ARG A 39 -29.39 4.10 -15.13
CA ARG A 39 -29.23 2.81 -15.82
C ARG A 39 -30.50 2.49 -16.64
N LEU A 40 -30.72 3.22 -17.74
CA LEU A 40 -31.62 2.79 -18.80
C LEU A 40 -31.24 3.43 -20.15
N ALA A 41 -30.22 2.91 -20.82
CA ALA A 41 -30.02 3.05 -22.27
C ALA A 41 -28.86 2.13 -22.67
N GLY A 42 -29.17 1.05 -23.39
CA GLY A 42 -28.18 0.16 -23.98
C GLY A 42 -27.65 0.67 -25.32
N SER A 43 -26.59 0.04 -25.82
CA SER A 43 -26.47 -0.54 -27.18
C SER A 43 -25.00 -0.69 -27.60
N ASP A 44 -24.75 -1.76 -28.34
CA ASP A 44 -23.48 -2.30 -28.83
C ASP A 44 -22.77 -1.42 -29.87
N LYS A 45 -21.43 -1.52 -29.97
CA LYS A 45 -20.65 -1.90 -31.19
C LYS A 45 -19.13 -1.65 -31.09
N GLU A 46 -18.39 -2.74 -31.31
CA GLU A 46 -17.27 -2.98 -32.25
C GLU A 46 -16.15 -1.95 -32.50
N SER A 47 -14.91 -2.43 -32.24
CA SER A 47 -13.60 -2.33 -32.90
C SER A 47 -13.09 -1.05 -33.56
N THR A 48 -11.81 -0.73 -33.33
CA THR A 48 -10.78 -0.53 -34.38
C THR A 48 -9.39 -0.39 -33.75
N ASP A 49 -8.45 -1.25 -34.19
CA ASP A 49 -7.00 -1.17 -33.99
C ASP A 49 -6.39 0.09 -34.62
N THR A 50 -5.33 0.65 -34.01
CA THR A 50 -4.25 1.33 -34.74
C THR A 50 -2.96 1.34 -33.91
N SER A 51 -1.89 0.93 -34.58
CA SER A 51 -0.56 0.61 -34.06
C SER A 51 0.39 1.81 -33.92
N SER A 52 1.44 1.56 -33.11
CA SER A 52 2.86 1.87 -33.39
C SER A 52 3.56 3.07 -32.73
N SER A 53 4.62 2.67 -32.00
CA SER A 53 5.98 3.23 -31.93
C SER A 53 6.29 4.34 -30.92
N SER A 54 7.22 4.09 -30.00
CA SER A 54 8.66 4.27 -30.27
C SER A 54 9.51 3.86 -29.07
N VAL A 55 10.66 3.29 -29.40
CA VAL A 55 11.72 2.77 -28.55
C VAL A 55 12.58 3.94 -28.08
N LEU A 56 12.96 4.00 -26.81
CA LEU A 56 14.20 4.64 -26.39
C LEU A 56 14.85 3.85 -25.26
N GLU A 57 16.05 3.38 -25.59
CA GLU A 57 17.00 2.65 -24.79
C GLU A 57 17.84 3.63 -23.96
N SER A 58 18.02 3.37 -22.68
CA SER A 58 19.23 3.78 -21.97
C SER A 58 19.59 2.77 -20.91
N SER A 59 20.74 2.19 -21.16
CA SER A 59 21.52 1.23 -20.42
C SER A 59 21.97 1.79 -19.07
N GLN A 60 21.76 1.01 -18.00
CA GLN A 60 22.81 0.89 -16.99
C GLN A 60 22.83 -0.52 -16.41
N SER A 61 23.98 -1.14 -16.61
CA SER A 61 24.38 -2.44 -16.12
C SER A 61 24.54 -2.41 -14.60
N SER A 62 23.85 -3.30 -13.91
CA SER A 62 24.30 -3.85 -12.64
C SER A 62 23.97 -5.33 -12.62
N THR A 63 25.03 -6.14 -12.72
CA THR A 63 25.04 -7.57 -12.49
C THR A 63 24.51 -7.85 -11.08
N ALA A 64 23.22 -8.19 -10.98
CA ALA A 64 22.68 -8.88 -9.82
C ALA A 64 22.51 -10.35 -10.22
N SER A 65 23.35 -11.20 -9.62
CA SER A 65 23.29 -12.64 -9.73
C SER A 65 21.85 -13.12 -9.49
N SER A 66 21.17 -13.52 -10.55
CA SER A 66 19.89 -14.22 -10.46
C SER A 66 20.18 -15.59 -9.87
N THR A 67 20.17 -15.66 -8.54
CA THR A 67 20.01 -16.94 -7.86
C THR A 67 18.57 -17.36 -8.12
N GLU A 68 18.38 -18.17 -9.16
CA GLU A 68 17.14 -18.91 -9.37
C GLU A 68 16.93 -19.84 -8.18
N VAL A 69 16.32 -19.32 -7.12
CA VAL A 69 15.73 -20.14 -6.07
C VAL A 69 14.42 -20.70 -6.64
N SER A 70 14.57 -21.84 -7.31
CA SER A 70 13.51 -22.82 -7.51
C SER A 70 13.21 -23.42 -6.14
N THR A 71 12.40 -22.74 -5.33
CA THR A 71 11.96 -23.29 -4.06
C THR A 71 10.45 -23.25 -4.01
N THR A 72 9.82 -24.40 -4.19
CA THR A 72 8.41 -24.68 -3.87
C THR A 72 8.20 -24.70 -2.35
N GLU A 73 8.93 -23.88 -1.59
CA GLU A 73 8.80 -23.75 -0.14
C GLU A 73 8.06 -22.45 0.17
N ALA A 74 7.20 -22.51 1.18
CA ALA A 74 6.46 -21.34 1.63
C ALA A 74 7.40 -20.34 2.32
N ILE A 75 7.36 -19.09 1.88
CA ILE A 75 8.09 -17.98 2.49
C ILE A 75 7.19 -17.35 3.55
N THR A 76 7.63 -17.36 4.80
CA THR A 76 6.90 -16.70 5.89
C THR A 76 7.43 -15.28 6.09
N LEU A 77 6.53 -14.30 6.04
CA LEU A 77 6.80 -12.91 6.38
C LEU A 77 6.09 -12.56 7.68
N VAL A 78 6.82 -12.01 8.64
CA VAL A 78 6.27 -11.53 9.91
C VAL A 78 6.65 -10.06 10.03
N ALA A 79 5.65 -9.20 10.26
CA ALA A 79 5.90 -7.78 10.45
C ALA A 79 6.90 -7.56 11.59
N ASN A 80 7.82 -6.62 11.41
CA ASN A 80 8.90 -6.30 12.35
C ASN A 80 9.96 -7.40 12.56
N GLU A 81 9.90 -8.51 11.81
CA GLU A 81 10.96 -9.52 11.77
C GLU A 81 11.71 -9.46 10.43
N LEU A 82 13.05 -9.43 10.49
CA LEU A 82 13.86 -9.27 9.28
C LEU A 82 13.78 -10.50 8.35
N GLY A 83 13.72 -11.72 8.91
CA GLY A 83 13.71 -12.95 8.10
C GLY A 83 14.86 -13.05 7.09
N GLN A 84 14.68 -13.86 6.04
CA GLN A 84 15.67 -14.03 4.96
C GLN A 84 15.62 -12.90 3.91
N PHE A 85 14.43 -12.36 3.66
CA PHE A 85 14.18 -11.42 2.57
C PHE A 85 14.03 -9.97 3.05
N GLY A 86 13.96 -9.74 4.36
CA GLY A 86 13.76 -8.41 4.92
C GLY A 86 15.04 -7.58 4.94
N LYS A 87 14.88 -6.28 4.72
CA LYS A 87 15.90 -5.26 4.85
C LYS A 87 15.33 -4.11 5.68
N ARG A 88 16.15 -3.58 6.57
CA ARG A 88 15.85 -2.31 7.25
C ARG A 88 16.15 -1.16 6.30
N ILE A 89 15.18 -0.28 6.15
CA ILE A 89 15.32 0.99 5.43
C ILE A 89 14.88 2.12 6.38
N VAL A 90 15.40 3.32 6.15
CA VAL A 90 15.00 4.52 6.89
C VAL A 90 14.39 5.48 5.89
N MET A 91 13.09 5.73 6.03
CA MET A 91 12.35 6.68 5.23
C MET A 91 12.38 8.05 5.91
N ASN A 92 12.44 9.11 5.12
CA ASN A 92 12.57 10.50 5.56
C ASN A 92 13.78 10.73 6.49
N GLU A 93 14.88 10.01 6.26
CA GLU A 93 16.08 10.10 7.08
C GLU A 93 16.61 11.54 7.16
N GLY A 94 16.83 12.02 8.38
CA GLY A 94 17.28 13.40 8.63
C GLY A 94 16.16 14.44 8.75
N THR A 95 14.90 14.03 8.63
CA THR A 95 13.73 14.88 8.93
C THR A 95 13.22 14.64 10.37
N ASP A 96 12.22 15.41 10.78
CA ASP A 96 11.47 15.20 12.02
C ASP A 96 10.49 14.02 11.97
N MET A 97 10.31 13.42 10.78
CA MET A 97 9.40 12.31 10.49
C MET A 97 10.16 11.06 9.97
N SER A 98 11.41 10.89 10.40
CA SER A 98 12.21 9.72 10.06
C SER A 98 11.57 8.44 10.62
N GLU A 99 11.42 7.42 9.76
CA GLU A 99 10.78 6.15 10.10
C GLU A 99 11.68 4.98 9.70
N GLU A 100 11.89 4.02 10.60
CA GLU A 100 12.58 2.77 10.27
C GLU A 100 11.55 1.71 9.89
N LEU A 101 11.68 1.16 8.68
CA LEU A 101 10.78 0.12 8.16
C LEU A 101 11.55 -1.15 7.81
N ILE A 102 10.86 -2.29 7.91
CA ILE A 102 11.33 -3.56 7.35
C ILE A 102 10.55 -3.84 6.06
N VAL A 103 11.27 -3.89 4.95
CA VAL A 103 10.73 -4.22 3.63
C VAL A 103 11.32 -5.54 3.12
N PHE A 104 10.55 -6.31 2.36
CA PHE A 104 10.94 -7.65 1.94
C PHE A 104 11.21 -7.70 0.44
N TYR A 105 12.44 -8.01 0.04
CA TYR A 105 12.83 -8.18 -1.37
C TYR A 105 12.74 -9.65 -1.76
N LEU A 106 11.57 -10.07 -2.24
CA LEU A 106 11.35 -11.44 -2.72
C LEU A 106 11.77 -11.57 -4.20
N PRO A 107 12.13 -12.78 -4.67
CA PRO A 107 12.34 -13.03 -6.09
C PRO A 107 11.12 -12.65 -6.94
N ALA A 108 11.33 -12.15 -8.15
CA ALA A 108 10.24 -11.77 -9.04
C ALA A 108 9.32 -12.96 -9.36
N GLY A 109 8.01 -12.74 -9.36
CA GLY A 109 7.04 -13.77 -9.71
C GLY A 109 5.65 -13.53 -9.13
N THR A 110 4.77 -14.49 -9.40
CA THR A 110 3.41 -14.51 -8.85
C THR A 110 3.38 -15.37 -7.60
N TYR A 111 2.79 -14.83 -6.53
CA TYR A 111 2.70 -15.49 -5.24
C TYR A 111 1.25 -15.63 -4.81
N LYS A 112 0.92 -16.81 -4.31
CA LYS A 112 -0.28 -17.05 -3.53
C LYS A 112 0.03 -16.70 -2.08
N VAL A 113 -0.69 -15.73 -1.52
CA VAL A 113 -0.43 -15.12 -0.20
C VAL A 113 -1.57 -15.45 0.75
N GLU A 114 -1.29 -16.20 1.80
CA GLU A 114 -2.23 -16.51 2.88
C GLU A 114 -1.95 -15.64 4.11
N ASN A 115 -3.00 -15.04 4.67
CA ASN A 115 -2.90 -14.37 5.97
C ASN A 115 -2.97 -15.41 7.10
N ILE A 116 -1.83 -15.68 7.72
CA ILE A 116 -1.70 -16.62 8.84
C ILE A 116 -1.72 -15.92 10.20
N GLY A 117 -1.97 -14.61 10.22
CA GLY A 117 -2.12 -13.80 11.43
C GLY A 117 -3.52 -13.86 12.05
N ASP A 118 -3.71 -13.10 13.12
CA ASP A 118 -4.96 -13.07 13.88
C ASP A 118 -5.95 -11.98 13.42
N TYR A 119 -5.51 -11.08 12.55
CA TYR A 119 -6.27 -9.90 12.11
C TYR A 119 -6.21 -9.72 10.60
N PRO A 120 -7.21 -9.07 9.98
CA PRO A 120 -7.10 -8.59 8.61
C PRO A 120 -5.86 -7.71 8.46
N ALA A 121 -5.05 -8.00 7.46
CA ALA A 121 -3.77 -7.34 7.25
C ALA A 121 -3.60 -6.98 5.78
N GLN A 122 -2.94 -5.86 5.53
CA GLN A 122 -2.60 -5.42 4.18
C GLN A 122 -1.18 -5.86 3.83
N ILE A 123 -1.02 -6.33 2.60
CA ILE A 123 0.27 -6.53 1.93
C ILE A 123 0.32 -5.59 0.74
N THR A 124 1.44 -4.90 0.54
CA THR A 124 1.61 -3.97 -0.58
C THR A 124 2.96 -4.14 -1.25
N VAL A 125 2.97 -4.13 -2.58
CA VAL A 125 4.18 -4.23 -3.40
C VAL A 125 4.55 -2.83 -3.89
N TYR A 126 5.81 -2.44 -3.72
CA TYR A 126 6.35 -1.14 -4.14
C TYR A 126 7.60 -1.32 -4.99
N GLU A 127 7.79 -0.42 -5.95
CA GLU A 127 9.00 -0.38 -6.77
C GLU A 127 10.21 0.09 -5.98
N GLY A 128 10.00 1.11 -5.15
CA GLY A 128 11.07 1.96 -4.65
C GLY A 128 10.53 3.17 -3.93
N PHE A 129 11.46 3.99 -3.45
CA PHE A 129 11.18 5.35 -2.99
C PHE A 129 12.24 6.29 -3.57
N LYS A 130 11.86 7.55 -3.71
CA LYS A 130 12.73 8.65 -4.16
C LYS A 130 12.72 9.75 -3.10
N ARG A 131 13.88 10.35 -2.87
CA ARG A 131 13.98 11.51 -1.99
C ARG A 131 13.68 12.80 -2.76
N ASP A 132 12.81 13.63 -2.22
CA ASP A 132 12.69 15.02 -2.61
C ASP A 132 13.82 15.83 -1.95
N GLU A 133 14.80 16.27 -2.75
CA GLU A 133 15.94 17.04 -2.25
C GLU A 133 15.56 18.41 -1.66
N SER A 134 14.37 18.93 -1.98
CA SER A 134 13.91 20.23 -1.48
C SER A 134 13.31 20.15 -0.08
N THR A 135 12.66 19.03 0.26
CA THR A 135 11.97 18.84 1.54
C THR A 135 12.67 17.82 2.45
N GLY A 136 13.47 16.91 1.88
CA GLY A 136 14.08 15.77 2.57
C GLY A 136 13.15 14.58 2.77
N TYR A 137 11.89 14.68 2.33
CA TYR A 137 10.90 13.61 2.44
C TYR A 137 11.04 12.62 1.29
N ASP A 138 10.79 11.35 1.58
CA ASP A 138 10.80 10.26 0.62
C ASP A 138 9.37 9.95 0.15
N ASP A 139 9.21 9.72 -1.15
CA ASP A 139 7.95 9.30 -1.77
C ASP A 139 8.13 7.95 -2.44
N TYR A 140 7.14 7.06 -2.33
CA TYR A 140 7.12 5.83 -3.13
C TYR A 140 7.11 6.15 -4.64
N THR A 141 7.93 5.45 -5.42
CA THR A 141 8.05 5.71 -6.87
C THR A 141 6.85 5.16 -7.64
N ALA A 142 6.44 3.94 -7.33
CA ALA A 142 5.28 3.28 -7.88
C ALA A 142 4.74 2.21 -6.91
N THR A 143 3.43 1.96 -7.00
CA THR A 143 2.71 0.95 -6.22
C THR A 143 2.16 -0.13 -7.15
N GLY A 144 2.38 -1.39 -6.77
CA GLY A 144 1.91 -2.58 -7.48
C GLY A 144 0.64 -3.11 -6.83
N ASP A 145 0.58 -4.41 -6.61
CA ASP A 145 -0.55 -5.02 -5.91
C ASP A 145 -0.61 -4.56 -4.45
N ALA A 146 -1.80 -4.15 -4.02
CA ALA A 146 -2.15 -3.87 -2.64
C ALA A 146 -3.40 -4.68 -2.28
N LYS A 147 -3.29 -5.59 -1.32
CA LYS A 147 -4.39 -6.49 -0.92
C LYS A 147 -4.59 -6.46 0.58
N LEU A 148 -5.83 -6.19 1.00
CA LEU A 148 -6.29 -6.43 2.37
C LEU A 148 -6.83 -7.85 2.44
N ILE A 149 -6.21 -8.72 3.24
CA ILE A 149 -6.53 -10.14 3.31
C ILE A 149 -7.06 -10.43 4.71
N GLU A 150 -8.28 -10.94 4.82
CA GLU A 150 -8.84 -11.40 6.10
C GLU A 150 -8.07 -12.63 6.63
N GLN A 151 -8.18 -12.90 7.93
CA GLN A 151 -7.53 -14.05 8.57
C GLN A 151 -7.89 -15.37 7.86
N GLY A 152 -6.87 -16.18 7.54
CA GLY A 152 -7.02 -17.49 6.90
C GLY A 152 -7.39 -17.43 5.41
N ASN A 153 -7.66 -16.24 4.86
CA ASN A 153 -7.93 -16.08 3.44
C ASN A 153 -6.64 -15.98 2.65
N THR A 154 -6.77 -16.22 1.35
CA THR A 154 -5.66 -16.21 0.41
C THR A 154 -5.96 -15.31 -0.78
N GLU A 155 -4.97 -14.52 -1.19
CA GLU A 155 -5.01 -13.70 -2.39
C GLU A 155 -3.79 -13.99 -3.29
N THR A 156 -3.78 -13.44 -4.50
CA THR A 156 -2.62 -13.49 -5.40
C THR A 156 -2.02 -12.10 -5.56
N ILE A 157 -0.69 -12.02 -5.49
CA ILE A 157 0.08 -10.79 -5.81
C ILE A 157 1.15 -11.10 -6.85
N VAL A 158 1.50 -10.09 -7.63
CA VAL A 158 2.63 -10.12 -8.56
C VAL A 158 3.73 -9.21 -8.02
N ILE A 159 4.94 -9.76 -7.91
CA ILE A 159 6.14 -9.03 -7.49
C ILE A 159 7.06 -8.87 -8.71
N PRO A 160 7.18 -7.66 -9.28
CA PRO A 160 8.14 -7.39 -10.35
C PRO A 160 9.59 -7.48 -9.87
N GLU A 161 10.53 -7.56 -10.81
CA GLU A 161 11.96 -7.61 -10.49
C GLU A 161 12.43 -6.33 -9.80
N GLY A 162 13.14 -6.50 -8.68
CA GLY A 162 13.69 -5.38 -7.89
C GLY A 162 12.69 -4.70 -6.95
N TRP A 163 11.41 -5.05 -7.02
CA TRP A 163 10.36 -4.49 -6.17
C TRP A 163 10.39 -5.16 -4.79
N PHE A 164 9.88 -4.47 -3.78
CA PHE A 164 9.77 -4.98 -2.41
C PHE A 164 8.32 -5.04 -1.94
N VAL A 165 8.12 -5.83 -0.90
CA VAL A 165 6.84 -5.98 -0.20
C VAL A 165 6.93 -5.31 1.16
N GLU A 166 5.88 -4.58 1.51
CA GLU A 166 5.71 -3.95 2.81
C GLU A 166 4.48 -4.50 3.53
N ILE A 167 4.65 -4.78 4.83
CA ILE A 167 3.62 -5.25 5.74
C ILE A 167 3.82 -4.56 7.10
N HIS A 168 2.73 -4.26 7.80
CA HIS A 168 2.79 -3.59 9.09
C HIS A 168 2.29 -4.50 10.22
N GLU A 169 2.76 -4.26 11.44
CA GLU A 169 2.30 -5.02 12.60
C GLU A 169 0.77 -4.92 12.75
N PRO A 170 0.07 -6.01 13.11
CA PRO A 170 0.58 -7.32 13.52
C PRO A 170 0.61 -8.37 12.39
N ALA A 171 0.79 -7.95 11.13
CA ALA A 171 0.64 -8.82 9.96
C ALA A 171 1.61 -10.02 9.94
N LYS A 172 1.08 -11.17 9.50
CA LYS A 172 1.84 -12.40 9.26
C LYS A 172 1.31 -13.07 8.00
N PHE A 173 2.18 -13.34 7.04
CA PHE A 173 1.80 -13.93 5.76
C PHE A 173 2.65 -15.14 5.41
N SER A 174 2.03 -16.11 4.73
CA SER A 174 2.70 -17.22 4.08
C SER A 174 2.57 -17.06 2.57
N LEU A 175 3.69 -17.05 1.84
CA LEU A 175 3.74 -16.82 0.41
C LEU A 175 4.28 -18.06 -0.30
N VAL A 176 3.53 -18.55 -1.29
CA VAL A 176 3.93 -19.70 -2.12
C VAL A 176 3.98 -19.24 -3.57
N ARG A 177 5.16 -19.34 -4.19
CA ARG A 177 5.35 -19.01 -5.62
C ARG A 177 4.50 -19.95 -6.48
N GLN A 178 3.78 -19.39 -7.46
CA GLN A 178 2.93 -20.13 -8.41
C GLN A 178 3.68 -20.46 -9.70
#